data_AF-A0A5C2RP89-F1
#
_entry.id   AF-A0A5C2RP89-F1
#
_cell.length_a   1.000
_cell.length_b   1.000
_cell.length_c   1.000
_cell.angle_alpha   90.00
_cell.angle_beta   90.00
_cell.angle_gamma   90.00
#
_symmetry.space_group_name_H-M   'P 1'
#
loop_
_entity.id
_entity.type
_entity.pdbx_description
1 polymer ?
#
loop_
_entity_poly.entity_id
_entity_poly.type
_entity_poly.pdbx_seq_one_letter_code
_entity_poly.pdbx_strand_id
1 'polypeptide(L)'
;MSSDADSDAAEIVALFDSLYIQNLCLVTSSALFIYEVFITFDREVACFWTAKQTGASLLFFANKWISITCAIMTLVAFAPLPSDESCSKFQIATTAMLILQFVPGAIFSALRAFVLGKSKILGLLVLILSLAPVGANLAFYGYDLSGQNIPPFGCIQTLDMTEASNLR
;
A
#
# COMPACT_ATOMS: atom_id res chain seq x y z
N MET A 1 5.29 -25.79 -31.36
CA MET A 1 5.54 -26.78 -30.30
C MET A 1 6.84 -26.51 -29.53
N SER A 2 8.02 -26.36 -30.15
CA SER A 2 9.23 -25.89 -29.42
C SER A 2 9.18 -24.39 -29.10
N SER A 3 8.69 -23.59 -30.04
CA SER A 3 8.53 -22.13 -29.89
C SER A 3 7.64 -21.71 -28.74
N ASP A 4 6.61 -22.51 -28.47
CA ASP A 4 5.57 -22.18 -27.50
C ASP A 4 6.10 -22.46 -26.08
N ALA A 5 6.82 -23.58 -25.90
CA ALA A 5 7.50 -23.89 -24.64
C ALA A 5 8.62 -22.90 -24.29
N ASP A 6 9.37 -22.42 -25.30
CA ASP A 6 10.41 -21.40 -25.08
C ASP A 6 9.80 -20.04 -24.70
N SER A 7 8.63 -19.70 -25.26
CA SER A 7 7.87 -18.50 -24.91
C SER A 7 7.33 -18.55 -23.48
N ASP A 8 6.74 -19.67 -23.08
CA ASP A 8 6.21 -19.89 -21.73
C ASP A 8 7.32 -19.81 -20.67
N ALA A 9 8.49 -20.38 -20.98
CA ALA A 9 9.65 -20.32 -20.09
C ALA A 9 10.17 -18.88 -19.92
N ALA A 10 10.21 -18.08 -20.99
CA ALA A 10 10.63 -16.68 -20.92
C ALA A 10 9.66 -15.83 -20.10
N GLU A 11 8.35 -16.06 -20.22
CA GLU A 11 7.32 -15.36 -19.44
C GLU A 11 7.45 -15.65 -17.95
N ILE A 12 7.64 -16.92 -17.57
CA ILE A 12 7.83 -17.32 -16.16
C ILE A 12 9.07 -16.66 -15.56
N VAL A 13 10.18 -16.60 -16.31
CA VAL A 13 11.42 -15.96 -15.85
C VAL A 13 11.20 -14.45 -15.64
N ALA A 14 10.50 -13.78 -16.55
CA ALA A 14 10.19 -12.35 -16.42
C ALA A 14 9.27 -12.07 -15.22
N LEU A 15 8.25 -12.91 -14.99
CA LEU A 15 7.38 -12.80 -13.83
C LEU A 15 8.16 -13.00 -12.52
N PHE A 16 9.04 -14.00 -12.48
CA PHE A 16 9.88 -14.28 -11.32
C PHE A 16 10.80 -13.09 -10.98
N ASP A 17 11.46 -12.51 -11.98
CA ASP A 17 12.35 -11.34 -11.79
C ASP A 17 11.57 -10.13 -11.27
N SER A 18 10.39 -9.87 -11.84
CA SER A 18 9.50 -8.79 -11.39
C SER A 18 9.07 -8.95 -9.93
N LEU A 19 8.62 -10.16 -9.55
CA LEU A 19 8.21 -10.47 -8.18
C LEU A 19 9.39 -10.37 -7.21
N TYR A 20 10.57 -10.85 -7.60
CA TYR A 20 11.77 -10.78 -6.79
C TYR A 20 12.18 -9.33 -6.51
N ILE A 21 12.21 -8.47 -7.54
CA ILE A 21 12.53 -7.05 -7.41
C ILE A 21 11.50 -6.33 -6.53
N GLN A 22 10.20 -6.58 -6.76
CA GLN A 22 9.14 -6.00 -5.95
C GLN A 22 9.32 -6.35 -4.46
N ASN A 23 9.56 -7.63 -4.19
CA ASN A 23 9.78 -8.14 -2.84
C ASN A 23 10.99 -7.52 -2.14
N LEU A 24 12.11 -7.38 -2.85
CA LEU A 24 13.30 -6.72 -2.32
C LEU A 24 13.02 -5.26 -1.95
N CYS A 25 12.32 -4.52 -2.82
CA CYS A 25 11.92 -3.14 -2.59
C CYS A 25 10.99 -3.01 -1.37
N LEU A 26 10.02 -3.91 -1.23
CA LEU A 26 9.06 -3.93 -0.13
C LEU A 26 9.74 -4.22 1.22
N VAL A 27 10.62 -5.22 1.28
CA VAL A 27 11.37 -5.54 2.50
C VAL A 27 12.28 -4.39 2.90
N THR A 28 13.03 -3.84 1.94
CA THR A 28 13.96 -2.73 2.21
C THR A 28 13.22 -1.49 2.71
N SER A 29 12.10 -1.14 2.05
CA SER A 29 11.29 0.01 2.43
C SER A 29 10.67 -0.18 3.82
N SER A 30 10.17 -1.39 4.11
CA SER A 30 9.58 -1.73 5.41
C SER A 30 10.63 -1.67 6.53
N ALA A 31 11.83 -2.22 6.29
CA ALA A 31 12.92 -2.20 7.25
C ALA A 31 13.38 -0.77 7.58
N LEU A 32 13.57 0.07 6.55
CA LEU A 32 13.91 1.48 6.73
C LEU A 32 12.81 2.23 7.49
N PHE A 33 11.55 2.02 7.13
CA PHE A 33 10.43 2.65 7.82
C PHE A 33 10.34 2.24 9.29
N ILE A 34 10.48 0.95 9.60
CA ILE A 34 10.48 0.44 10.97
C ILE A 34 11.65 1.03 11.77
N TYR A 35 12.83 1.13 11.16
CA TYR A 35 13.99 1.77 11.78
C TYR A 35 13.70 3.24 12.14
N GLU A 36 13.16 4.00 11.19
CA GLU A 36 12.72 5.40 11.41
C GLU A 36 11.70 5.51 12.55
N VAL A 37 10.73 4.59 12.61
CA VAL A 37 9.71 4.53 13.68
C VAL A 37 10.36 4.39 15.06
N PHE A 38 11.42 3.60 15.20
CA PHE A 38 12.12 3.42 16.47
C PHE A 38 12.94 4.65 16.87
N ILE A 39 13.76 5.19 15.96
CA ILE A 39 14.64 6.32 16.30
C ILE A 39 13.87 7.62 16.54
N THR A 40 12.68 7.76 15.96
CA THR A 40 11.83 8.95 16.14
C THR A 40 10.93 8.86 17.37
N PHE A 41 10.80 7.68 17.99
CA PHE A 41 9.87 7.42 19.08
C PHE A 41 10.07 8.36 20.28
N ASP A 42 11.31 8.58 20.72
CA ASP A 42 11.61 9.46 21.87
C ASP A 42 11.09 10.88 21.65
N ARG A 43 11.28 11.41 20.43
CA ARG A 43 10.81 12.75 20.05
C ARG A 43 9.29 12.80 19.96
N GLU A 44 8.66 11.72 19.53
CA GLU A 44 7.21 11.64 19.45
C GLU A 44 6.54 11.64 20.83
N VAL A 45 7.08 10.87 21.78
CA VAL A 45 6.58 10.88 23.16
C VAL A 45 6.74 12.28 23.75
N ALA A 46 7.91 12.91 23.55
CA ALA A 46 8.16 14.26 24.03
C ALA A 46 7.20 15.30 23.43
N CYS A 47 6.94 15.26 22.11
CA CYS A 47 6.17 16.29 21.42
C CYS A 47 4.65 16.06 21.38
N PHE A 48 4.19 14.81 21.33
CA PHE A 48 2.79 14.48 21.09
C PHE A 48 2.08 13.84 22.28
N TRP A 49 2.79 13.15 23.17
CA TRP A 49 2.16 12.49 24.33
C TRP A 49 2.02 13.42 25.53
N THR A 50 2.98 14.33 25.73
CA THR A 50 2.93 15.30 26.82
C THR A 50 2.10 16.56 26.48
N ALA A 51 1.86 16.80 25.19
CA ALA A 51 1.15 17.97 24.69
C ALA A 51 -0.37 17.74 24.58
N LYS A 52 -1.14 18.82 24.57
CA LYS A 52 -2.60 18.78 24.36
C LYS A 52 -2.90 18.19 22.98
N GLN A 53 -3.75 17.16 22.91
CA GLN A 53 -4.13 16.53 21.65
C GLN A 53 -4.79 17.56 20.72
N THR A 54 -4.17 17.80 19.55
CA THR A 54 -4.71 18.67 18.49
C THR A 54 -5.08 17.84 17.27
N GLY A 55 -5.83 18.43 16.32
CA GLY A 55 -6.13 17.76 15.05
C GLY A 55 -4.89 17.33 14.26
N ALA A 56 -3.77 18.07 14.37
CA ALA A 56 -2.50 17.68 13.77
C ALA A 56 -1.89 16.44 14.43
N SER A 57 -2.02 16.30 15.75
CA SER A 57 -1.57 15.12 16.50
C SER A 57 -2.36 13.87 16.10
N LEU A 58 -3.69 13.99 15.95
CA LEU A 58 -4.52 12.88 15.48
C LEU A 58 -4.15 12.45 14.05
N LEU A 59 -3.96 13.40 13.15
CA LEU A 59 -3.58 13.14 11.76
C LEU A 59 -2.20 12.46 11.67
N PHE A 60 -1.25 12.90 12.50
CA PHE A 60 0.08 12.29 12.62
C PHE A 60 -0.03 10.81 13.07
N PHE A 61 -0.77 10.55 14.16
CA PHE A 61 -0.96 9.18 14.64
C PHE A 61 -1.68 8.29 13.63
N ALA A 62 -2.72 8.80 12.97
CA ALA A 62 -3.42 8.08 11.92
C ALA A 62 -2.44 7.67 10.80
N ASN A 63 -1.67 8.61 10.27
CA ASN A 63 -0.67 8.33 9.24
C ASN A 63 0.37 7.30 9.69
N LYS A 64 0.92 7.47 10.90
CA LYS A 64 1.96 6.59 11.44
C LYS A 64 1.46 5.16 11.65
N TRP A 65 0.35 4.97 12.36
CA TRP A 65 -0.16 3.65 12.69
C TRP A 65 -0.71 2.91 11.47
N ILE A 66 -1.32 3.61 10.52
CA ILE A 66 -1.70 3.01 9.23
C ILE A 66 -0.45 2.51 8.51
N SER A 67 0.59 3.34 8.41
CA SER A 67 1.84 2.97 7.71
C SER A 67 2.58 1.81 8.40
N ILE A 68 2.62 1.78 9.74
CA ILE A 68 3.17 0.64 10.50
C ILE A 68 2.38 -0.64 10.20
N THR A 69 1.05 -0.55 10.19
CA THR A 69 0.21 -1.71 9.88
C THR A 69 0.45 -2.21 8.47
N CYS A 70 0.53 -1.33 7.47
CA CYS A 70 0.89 -1.69 6.10
C CYS A 70 2.24 -2.40 6.03
N ALA A 71 3.28 -1.84 6.67
CA ALA A 71 4.62 -2.45 6.69
C ALA A 71 4.61 -3.86 7.30
N ILE A 72 3.88 -4.06 8.40
CA ILE A 72 3.74 -5.39 9.03
C ILE A 72 2.99 -6.34 8.11
N MET A 73 1.87 -5.92 7.51
CA MET A 73 1.09 -6.76 6.60
C MET A 73 1.93 -7.17 5.38
N THR A 74 2.70 -6.24 4.81
CA THR A 74 3.64 -6.53 3.73
C THR A 74 4.67 -7.58 4.16
N LEU A 75 5.26 -7.47 5.37
CA LEU A 75 6.22 -8.46 5.87
C LEU A 75 5.58 -9.83 6.14
N VAL A 76 4.33 -9.87 6.59
CA VAL A 76 3.58 -11.11 6.80
C VAL A 76 3.26 -11.81 5.48
N ALA A 77 3.03 -11.06 4.40
CA ALA A 77 2.71 -11.60 3.07
C ALA A 77 3.81 -12.52 2.51
N PHE A 78 5.06 -12.36 2.93
CA PHE A 78 6.17 -13.22 2.49
C PHE A 78 6.11 -14.64 3.04
N ALA A 79 5.33 -14.89 4.09
CA ALA A 79 5.08 -16.22 4.60
C ALA A 79 3.83 -16.81 3.94
N PRO A 80 3.82 -18.12 3.64
CA PRO A 80 2.59 -18.79 3.23
C PRO A 80 1.57 -18.72 4.38
N LEU A 81 0.35 -18.35 4.04
CA LEU A 81 -0.79 -18.40 4.96
C LEU A 81 -1.42 -19.81 4.98
N PRO A 82 -2.22 -20.14 6.01
CA PRO A 82 -2.75 -21.50 6.17
C PRO A 82 -3.58 -22.03 4.99
N SER A 83 -4.17 -21.15 4.20
CA SER A 83 -4.96 -21.50 3.01
C SER A 83 -4.98 -20.34 2.01
N ASP A 84 -5.31 -20.63 0.75
CA ASP A 84 -5.52 -19.60 -0.27
C ASP A 84 -6.71 -18.69 0.05
N GLU A 85 -7.76 -19.23 0.70
CA GLU A 85 -8.87 -18.40 1.20
C GLU A 85 -8.38 -17.38 2.24
N SER A 86 -7.49 -17.79 3.15
CA SER A 86 -6.90 -16.90 4.14
C SER A 86 -6.01 -15.84 3.47
N CYS A 87 -5.24 -16.25 2.46
CA CYS A 87 -4.42 -15.34 1.65
C CYS A 87 -5.28 -14.32 0.90
N SER A 88 -6.38 -14.75 0.29
CA SER A 88 -7.32 -13.87 -0.40
C SER A 88 -7.90 -12.80 0.54
N LYS A 89 -8.45 -13.20 1.69
CA LYS A 89 -8.95 -12.25 2.69
C LYS A 89 -7.86 -11.31 3.20
N PHE A 90 -6.64 -11.82 3.36
CA PHE A 90 -5.50 -11.03 3.78
C PHE A 90 -5.08 -9.99 2.73
N GLN A 91 -5.05 -10.34 1.45
CA GLN A 91 -4.72 -9.42 0.35
C GLN A 91 -5.81 -8.36 0.15
N ILE A 92 -7.08 -8.73 0.30
CA ILE A 92 -8.22 -7.79 0.35
C ILE A 92 -7.99 -6.76 1.46
N ALA A 93 -7.71 -7.20 2.68
CA ALA A 93 -7.46 -6.30 3.80
C ALA A 93 -6.19 -5.45 3.60
N THR A 94 -5.12 -6.03 3.06
CA THR A 94 -3.85 -5.33 2.78
C THR A 94 -4.09 -4.21 1.77
N THR A 95 -4.81 -4.50 0.70
CA THR A 95 -5.17 -3.51 -0.33
C THR A 95 -6.00 -2.38 0.25
N ALA A 96 -6.97 -2.68 1.13
CA ALA A 96 -7.76 -1.65 1.81
C ALA A 96 -6.87 -0.73 2.67
N MET A 97 -5.93 -1.29 3.41
CA MET A 97 -5.01 -0.52 4.26
C MET A 97 -4.06 0.35 3.44
N LEU A 98 -3.53 -0.17 2.33
CA LEU A 98 -2.70 0.61 1.40
C LEU A 98 -3.48 1.77 0.77
N ILE A 99 -4.73 1.55 0.38
CA ILE A 99 -5.60 2.61 -0.13
C ILE A 99 -5.87 3.66 0.96
N LEU A 100 -6.12 3.23 2.20
CA LEU A 100 -6.37 4.10 3.33
C LEU A 100 -5.16 4.98 3.66
N GLN A 101 -3.93 4.51 3.42
CA GLN A 101 -2.69 5.25 3.66
C GLN A 101 -2.59 6.55 2.83
N PHE A 102 -3.27 6.64 1.67
CA PHE A 102 -3.30 7.87 0.88
C PHE A 102 -4.12 8.99 1.53
N VAL A 103 -5.09 8.66 2.38
CA VAL A 103 -6.03 9.63 2.96
C VAL A 103 -5.30 10.62 3.89
N PRO A 104 -4.50 10.19 4.88
CA PRO A 104 -3.72 11.13 5.69
C PRO A 104 -2.79 12.02 4.86
N GLY A 105 -2.13 11.44 3.85
CA GLY A 105 -1.23 12.17 2.93
C GLY A 105 -1.95 13.25 2.11
N ALA A 106 -3.15 12.96 1.63
CA ALA A 106 -4.00 13.93 0.92
C ALA A 106 -4.43 15.08 1.85
N ILE A 107 -4.80 14.78 3.09
CA ILE A 107 -5.15 15.80 4.09
C ILE A 107 -3.94 16.68 4.41
N PHE A 108 -2.75 16.10 4.63
CA PHE A 108 -1.52 16.87 4.87
C PHE A 108 -1.19 17.80 3.70
N SER A 109 -1.31 17.31 2.47
CA SER A 109 -1.08 18.10 1.26
C SER A 109 -2.07 19.27 1.15
N ALA A 110 -3.35 19.01 1.40
CA ALA A 110 -4.41 20.02 1.37
C ALA A 110 -4.21 21.10 2.46
N LEU A 111 -3.88 20.69 3.68
CA LEU A 111 -3.59 21.62 4.78
C LEU A 111 -2.38 22.51 4.46
N ARG A 112 -1.31 21.93 3.90
CA ARG A 112 -0.13 22.68 3.47
C ARG A 112 -0.48 23.71 2.40
N ALA A 113 -1.26 23.32 1.40
CA ALA A 113 -1.70 24.22 0.33
C ALA A 113 -2.62 25.34 0.86
N PHE A 114 -3.51 25.01 1.79
CA PHE A 114 -4.39 25.99 2.45
C PHE A 114 -3.60 27.04 3.25
N VAL A 115 -2.64 26.60 4.07
CA VAL A 115 -1.84 27.48 4.92
C VAL A 115 -0.91 28.37 4.08
N LEU A 116 -0.23 27.81 3.08
CA LEU A 116 0.70 28.56 2.23
C LEU A 116 -0.02 29.50 1.26
N GLY A 117 -1.07 29.01 0.60
CA GLY A 117 -1.83 29.80 -0.37
C GLY A 117 -2.86 30.74 0.24
N LYS A 118 -3.11 30.65 1.55
CA LYS A 118 -4.17 31.38 2.29
C LYS A 118 -5.55 31.31 1.61
N SER A 119 -5.79 30.29 0.80
CA SER A 119 -7.00 30.11 -0.01
C SER A 119 -7.62 28.75 0.26
N LYS A 120 -8.89 28.77 0.69
CA LYS A 120 -9.69 27.55 0.92
C LYS A 120 -9.90 26.76 -0.37
N ILE A 121 -10.03 27.47 -1.51
CA ILE A 121 -10.25 26.85 -2.82
C ILE A 121 -9.02 26.05 -3.24
N LEU A 122 -7.82 26.61 -3.05
CA LEU A 122 -6.58 25.91 -3.39
C LEU A 122 -6.39 24.66 -2.55
N GLY A 123 -6.64 24.74 -1.23
CA GLY A 123 -6.58 23.59 -0.34
C GLY A 123 -7.59 22.50 -0.73
N LEU A 124 -8.82 22.87 -1.07
CA LEU A 124 -9.85 21.93 -1.52
C LEU A 124 -9.49 21.28 -2.86
N LEU A 125 -8.96 22.04 -3.81
CA LEU A 125 -8.52 21.52 -5.10
C LEU A 125 -7.39 20.50 -4.93
N VAL A 126 -6.40 20.81 -4.07
CA VAL A 126 -5.32 19.88 -3.75
C VAL A 126 -5.84 18.62 -3.06
N LEU A 127 -6.83 18.75 -2.16
CA LEU A 127 -7.46 17.60 -1.52
C LEU A 127 -8.09 16.67 -2.57
N ILE A 128 -8.95 17.20 -3.44
CA ILE A 128 -9.64 16.43 -4.47
C ILE A 128 -8.63 15.73 -5.39
N LEU A 129 -7.62 16.47 -5.84
CA LEU A 129 -6.60 15.92 -6.75
C LEU A 129 -5.73 14.86 -6.07
N SER A 130 -5.41 15.02 -4.79
CA SER A 130 -4.62 14.05 -4.01
C SER A 130 -5.41 12.81 -3.60
N LEU A 131 -6.75 12.85 -3.65
CA LEU A 131 -7.61 11.68 -3.46
C LEU A 131 -7.82 10.86 -4.74
N ALA A 132 -7.39 11.34 -5.92
CA ALA A 132 -7.51 10.59 -7.16
C ALA A 132 -6.88 9.17 -7.10
N PRO A 133 -5.71 8.95 -6.47
CA PRO A 133 -5.15 7.61 -6.27
C PRO A 133 -6.06 6.68 -5.45
N VAL A 134 -6.85 7.21 -4.51
CA VAL A 134 -7.81 6.40 -3.74
C VAL A 134 -8.84 5.81 -4.69
N GLY A 135 -9.41 6.63 -5.57
CA GLY A 135 -10.38 6.18 -6.57
C GLY A 135 -9.78 5.19 -7.57
N ALA A 136 -8.59 5.48 -8.08
CA ALA A 136 -7.91 4.61 -9.04
C ALA A 136 -7.60 3.22 -8.45
N ASN A 137 -7.11 3.16 -7.22
CA ASN A 137 -6.76 1.90 -6.57
C ASN A 137 -8.00 1.10 -6.10
N LEU A 138 -9.16 1.75 -5.90
CA LEU A 138 -10.41 1.02 -5.63
C LEU A 138 -10.85 0.16 -6.81
N ALA A 139 -10.38 0.45 -8.03
CA ALA A 139 -10.66 -0.37 -9.22
C ALA A 139 -10.21 -1.82 -9.05
N PHE A 140 -9.19 -2.09 -8.23
CA PHE A 140 -8.75 -3.45 -7.95
C PHE A 140 -9.86 -4.35 -7.40
N TYR A 141 -10.78 -3.82 -6.59
CA TYR A 141 -11.93 -4.58 -6.08
C TYR A 141 -12.94 -4.97 -7.17
N GLY A 142 -12.93 -4.26 -8.30
CA GLY A 142 -13.76 -4.60 -9.45
C GLY A 142 -13.19 -5.72 -10.32
N TYR A 143 -11.92 -6.11 -10.15
CA TYR A 143 -11.24 -7.14 -10.95
C TYR A 143 -11.05 -8.45 -10.17
N ASP A 144 -12.05 -8.86 -9.38
CA ASP A 144 -12.02 -10.08 -8.53
C ASP A 144 -10.71 -10.23 -7.75
N LEU A 145 -10.38 -9.19 -6.98
CA LEU A 145 -9.17 -9.20 -6.14
C LEU A 145 -9.17 -10.38 -5.19
N SER A 146 -8.11 -11.18 -5.30
CA SER A 146 -7.91 -12.42 -4.56
C SER A 146 -6.43 -12.58 -4.19
N GLY A 147 -6.09 -13.71 -3.58
CA GLY A 147 -4.72 -14.02 -3.22
C GLY A 147 -4.47 -15.52 -3.25
N GLN A 148 -3.23 -15.88 -3.61
CA GLN A 148 -2.78 -17.27 -3.70
C GLN A 148 -1.41 -17.44 -3.04
N ASN A 149 -1.18 -18.58 -2.41
CA ASN A 149 0.13 -18.90 -1.86
C ASN A 149 1.02 -19.50 -2.95
N ILE A 150 2.08 -18.77 -3.32
CA ILE A 150 3.02 -19.17 -4.36
C ILE A 150 4.43 -19.28 -3.74
N PRO A 151 4.97 -20.50 -3.55
CA PRO A 151 6.36 -20.68 -3.14
C PRO A 151 7.34 -20.16 -4.22
N PRO A 152 8.46 -19.51 -3.87
CA PRO A 152 8.96 -19.15 -2.53
C PRO A 152 8.49 -17.77 -2.01
N PHE A 153 7.52 -17.15 -2.67
CA PHE A 153 7.15 -15.75 -2.49
C PHE A 153 6.06 -15.49 -1.43
N GLY A 154 5.38 -16.54 -0.96
CA GLY A 154 4.35 -16.43 0.08
C GLY A 154 2.97 -16.13 -0.50
N CYS A 155 2.19 -15.30 0.18
CA CYS A 155 0.85 -14.90 -0.23
C CYS A 155 0.90 -13.70 -1.19
N ILE A 156 0.58 -13.93 -2.47
CA ILE A 156 0.61 -12.90 -3.52
C ILE A 156 -0.82 -12.49 -3.89
N GLN A 157 -1.01 -11.20 -4.20
CA GLN A 157 -2.25 -10.67 -4.76
C GLN A 157 -2.45 -11.16 -6.21
N THR A 158 -3.66 -11.60 -6.52
CA THR A 158 -4.11 -11.98 -7.86
C THR A 158 -5.33 -11.15 -8.28
N LEU A 159 -5.41 -10.83 -9.57
CA LEU A 159 -6.53 -10.08 -10.18
C LEU A 159 -7.04 -10.89 -11.38
N ASP A 160 -8.35 -11.03 -11.52
CA ASP A 160 -8.92 -11.60 -12.73
C ASP A 160 -9.05 -10.50 -13.80
N MET A 161 -8.05 -10.44 -14.68
CA MET A 161 -8.03 -9.46 -15.78
C MET A 161 -8.92 -9.86 -16.97
N THR A 162 -9.70 -10.94 -16.87
CA THR A 162 -10.61 -11.38 -17.95
C THR A 162 -11.69 -10.34 -18.26
N GLU A 163 -12.04 -9.46 -17.32
CA GLU A 163 -12.92 -8.31 -17.58
C GLU A 163 -12.24 -7.17 -18.37
N ALA A 164 -10.92 -7.00 -18.24
CA ALA A 164 -10.18 -5.96 -18.96
C ALA A 164 -10.05 -6.25 -20.47
N SER A 165 -10.07 -7.53 -20.85
CA SER A 165 -10.10 -7.94 -22.27
C SER A 165 -11.44 -7.73 -22.97
N ASN A 166 -12.55 -7.61 -22.23
CA ASN A 166 -13.89 -7.40 -22.80
C ASN A 166 -14.21 -5.91 -23.06
N LEU A 167 -13.33 -5.01 -22.66
CA LEU A 167 -13.45 -3.55 -22.84
C LEU A 167 -12.55 -2.99 -23.96
N ARG A 168 -11.87 -3.85 -24.72
CA ARG A 168 -10.98 -3.46 -25.83
C ARG A 168 -11.54 -3.81 -27.20
#